data_AF-A0A7W1AJT9-F1
#
_entry.id   AF-A0A7W1AJT9-F1
#
_cell.length_a   1.000
_cell.length_b   1.000
_cell.length_c   1.000
_cell.angle_alpha   90.00
_cell.angle_beta   90.00
_cell.angle_gamma   90.00
#
_symmetry.space_group_name_H-M   'P 1'
#
loop_
_entity.id
_entity.type
_entity.pdbx_description
1 polymer ?
#
loop_
_entity_poly.entity_id
_entity_poly.type
_entity_poly.pdbx_seq_one_letter_code
_entity_poly.pdbx_strand_id
1 'polypeptide(L)'
;RPLSVDEVNDLAQAAPMTLPMWNIDTLVQGSAPLEIATVGRRDVRVDGVELGLAPMRVRVLPGRHTVETADHAGRFRRAGWVDVAVPVAGSKPARLEVPAEPPQTRNISARRRQLTNGIDKARLAHCVRSIAKSGLTGTYVQIEIAVDAQGAVGFLNVIDTDLPSSTASCVREVLADVRFGAGDAATWRERIDL
;
A
#
# COMPACT_ATOMS: atom_id res chain seq x y z
N ARG A 1 25.88 -28.85 -2.64
CA ARG A 1 26.38 -30.23 -2.85
C ARG A 1 25.66 -30.78 -4.08
N PRO A 2 26.35 -31.26 -5.11
CA PRO A 2 25.69 -31.89 -6.25
C PRO A 2 24.98 -33.18 -5.81
N LEU A 3 23.86 -33.50 -6.48
CA LEU A 3 23.09 -34.73 -6.23
C LEU A 3 23.94 -35.95 -6.59
N SER A 4 23.76 -37.04 -5.85
CA SER A 4 24.34 -38.34 -6.16
C SER A 4 23.66 -38.95 -7.40
N VAL A 5 24.31 -39.93 -8.02
CA VAL A 5 23.75 -40.65 -9.18
C VAL A 5 22.44 -41.36 -8.80
N ASP A 6 22.33 -41.88 -7.58
CA ASP A 6 21.12 -42.52 -7.09
C ASP A 6 19.98 -41.51 -6.90
N GLU A 7 20.26 -40.33 -6.35
CA GLU A 7 19.28 -39.24 -6.20
C GLU A 7 18.76 -38.74 -7.55
N VAL A 8 19.60 -38.75 -8.59
CA VAL A 8 19.19 -38.39 -9.96
C VAL A 8 18.30 -39.47 -10.57
N ASN A 9 18.63 -40.76 -10.37
CA ASN A 9 17.83 -41.86 -10.87
C ASN A 9 16.46 -41.95 -10.19
N ASP A 10 16.41 -41.71 -8.88
CA ASP A 10 15.16 -41.67 -8.12
C ASP A 10 14.25 -40.52 -8.59
N LEU A 11 14.83 -39.34 -8.85
CA LEU A 11 14.07 -38.21 -9.39
C LEU A 11 13.55 -38.49 -10.81
N ALA A 12 14.33 -39.21 -11.63
CA ALA A 12 13.92 -39.59 -12.99
C ALA A 12 12.79 -40.64 -13.00
N GLN A 13 12.67 -41.47 -11.96
CA GLN A 13 11.60 -42.45 -11.82
C GLN A 13 10.41 -41.95 -10.99
N ALA A 14 10.52 -40.82 -10.33
CA ALA A 14 9.40 -40.21 -9.61
C ALA A 14 8.27 -39.87 -10.59
N ALA A 15 7.09 -40.45 -10.37
CA ALA A 15 5.91 -40.11 -11.14
C ALA A 15 5.61 -38.61 -10.93
N PRO A 16 5.55 -37.79 -12.01
CA PRO A 16 5.25 -36.38 -11.87
C PRO A 16 3.86 -36.25 -11.25
N MET A 17 3.80 -35.61 -10.08
CA MET A 17 2.52 -35.29 -9.46
C MET A 17 1.79 -34.32 -10.39
N THR A 18 0.59 -34.68 -10.80
CA THR A 18 -0.29 -33.76 -11.54
C THR A 18 -0.58 -32.59 -10.63
N LEU A 19 -0.07 -31.41 -10.98
CA LEU A 19 -0.51 -30.19 -10.32
C LEU A 19 -2.03 -30.08 -10.51
N PRO A 20 -2.80 -29.74 -9.47
CA PRO A 20 -4.23 -29.53 -9.64
C PRO A 20 -4.44 -28.51 -10.76
N MET A 21 -5.38 -28.79 -11.66
CA MET A 21 -5.79 -27.78 -12.63
C MET A 21 -6.32 -26.58 -11.86
N TRP A 22 -5.69 -25.43 -12.03
CA TRP A 22 -6.11 -24.17 -11.43
C TRP A 22 -7.44 -23.75 -12.03
N ASN A 23 -8.55 -24.19 -11.42
CA ASN A 23 -9.89 -23.73 -11.72
C ASN A 23 -10.49 -23.03 -10.48
N ILE A 24 -11.59 -22.30 -10.67
CA ILE A 24 -12.17 -21.50 -9.58
C ILE A 24 -12.59 -22.39 -8.39
N ASP A 25 -13.14 -23.57 -8.65
CA ASP A 25 -13.61 -24.47 -7.59
C ASP A 25 -12.47 -25.02 -6.74
N THR A 26 -11.36 -25.43 -7.37
CA THR A 26 -10.14 -25.89 -6.69
C THR A 26 -9.44 -24.77 -5.93
N LEU A 27 -9.46 -23.53 -6.44
CA LEU A 27 -8.98 -22.36 -5.71
C LEU A 27 -9.85 -22.05 -4.50
N VAL A 28 -11.17 -22.16 -4.61
CA VAL A 28 -12.09 -21.92 -3.48
C VAL A 28 -11.92 -23.00 -2.41
N GLN A 29 -11.78 -24.28 -2.79
CA GLN A 29 -11.60 -25.38 -1.85
C GLN A 29 -10.18 -25.42 -1.25
N GLY A 30 -9.17 -25.05 -2.04
CA GLY A 30 -7.75 -25.09 -1.67
C GLY A 30 -7.23 -23.82 -1.00
N SER A 31 -8.05 -22.78 -0.84
CA SER A 31 -7.69 -21.55 -0.14
C SER A 31 -8.50 -21.36 1.14
N ALA A 32 -7.93 -20.70 2.12
CA ALA A 32 -8.57 -20.34 3.37
C ALA A 32 -8.72 -18.81 3.51
N PRO A 33 -9.77 -18.33 4.19
CA PRO A 33 -9.94 -16.91 4.45
C PRO A 33 -8.92 -16.40 5.46
N LEU A 34 -8.28 -15.28 5.11
CA LEU A 34 -7.43 -14.46 5.96
C LEU A 34 -8.11 -13.10 6.18
N GLU A 35 -8.30 -12.72 7.44
CA GLU A 35 -8.80 -11.42 7.86
C GLU A 35 -7.63 -10.50 8.25
N ILE A 36 -7.56 -9.33 7.63
CA ILE A 36 -6.54 -8.32 7.93
C ILE A 36 -7.26 -7.14 8.56
N ALA A 37 -7.04 -6.96 9.87
CA ALA A 37 -7.64 -5.90 10.65
C ALA A 37 -6.62 -4.78 10.88
N THR A 38 -6.95 -3.55 10.47
CA THR A 38 -6.12 -2.35 10.62
C THR A 38 -6.86 -1.26 11.37
N VAL A 39 -6.11 -0.39 12.06
CA VAL A 39 -6.65 0.89 12.54
C VAL A 39 -6.64 1.89 11.38
N GLY A 40 -7.83 2.22 10.87
CA GLY A 40 -8.03 3.07 9.69
C GLY A 40 -7.83 2.33 8.36
N ARG A 41 -8.00 3.06 7.25
CA ARG A 41 -7.79 2.53 5.90
C ARG A 41 -6.31 2.60 5.52
N ARG A 42 -5.73 1.47 5.12
CA ARG A 42 -4.31 1.36 4.71
C ARG A 42 -4.16 0.38 3.57
N ASP A 43 -3.27 0.68 2.63
CA ASP A 43 -2.92 -0.29 1.60
C ASP A 43 -2.18 -1.48 2.20
N VAL A 44 -2.50 -2.68 1.69
CA VAL A 44 -1.97 -3.94 2.19
C VAL A 44 -1.41 -4.77 1.05
N ARG A 45 -0.27 -5.41 1.31
CA ARG A 45 0.29 -6.48 0.51
C ARG A 45 0.31 -7.79 1.28
N VAL A 46 0.03 -8.88 0.58
CA VAL A 46 0.23 -10.24 1.09
C VAL A 46 1.18 -10.96 0.15
N ASP A 47 2.30 -11.44 0.69
CA ASP A 47 3.39 -12.07 -0.09
C ASP A 47 3.87 -11.23 -1.28
N GLY A 48 3.90 -9.91 -1.10
CA GLY A 48 4.30 -8.95 -2.12
C GLY A 48 3.21 -8.58 -3.14
N VAL A 49 2.02 -9.20 -3.09
CA VAL A 49 0.88 -8.86 -3.95
C VAL A 49 0.03 -7.77 -3.32
N GLU A 50 -0.18 -6.66 -4.03
CA GLU A 50 -1.05 -5.56 -3.58
C GLU A 50 -2.53 -5.95 -3.66
N LEU A 51 -3.23 -5.77 -2.54
CA LEU A 51 -4.65 -6.11 -2.41
C LEU A 51 -5.55 -4.87 -2.21
N GLY A 52 -4.96 -3.70 -2.00
CA GLY A 52 -5.67 -2.44 -1.73
C GLY A 52 -5.93 -2.19 -0.24
N LEU A 53 -7.04 -1.51 0.07
CA LEU A 53 -7.29 -0.92 1.39
C LEU A 53 -7.89 -1.92 2.40
N ALA A 54 -7.20 -2.18 3.51
CA ALA A 54 -7.73 -2.86 4.70
C ALA A 54 -8.52 -1.89 5.61
N PRO A 55 -9.40 -2.35 6.53
CA PRO A 55 -9.65 -3.75 6.90
C PRO A 55 -10.31 -4.53 5.76
N MET A 56 -9.85 -5.77 5.54
CA MET A 56 -10.34 -6.62 4.45
C MET A 56 -10.29 -8.11 4.79
N ARG A 57 -10.97 -8.92 3.97
CA ARG A 57 -10.88 -10.37 4.00
C ARG A 57 -10.49 -10.88 2.62
N VAL A 58 -9.41 -11.65 2.55
CA VAL A 58 -8.85 -12.23 1.32
C VAL A 58 -8.76 -13.74 1.46
N ARG A 59 -8.74 -14.48 0.35
CA ARG A 59 -8.44 -15.93 0.36
C ARG A 59 -6.99 -16.15 -0.04
N VAL A 60 -6.28 -16.93 0.76
CA VAL A 60 -4.88 -17.33 0.49
C VAL A 60 -4.75 -18.83 0.62
N LEU A 61 -3.74 -19.42 0.00
CA LEU A 61 -3.45 -20.84 0.20
C LEU A 61 -3.09 -21.10 1.67
N PRO A 62 -3.29 -22.30 2.21
CA PRO A 62 -2.77 -22.65 3.52
C PRO A 62 -1.24 -22.53 3.54
N GLY A 63 -0.69 -21.99 4.63
CA GLY A 63 0.75 -21.76 4.77
C GLY A 63 1.07 -20.50 5.56
N ARG A 64 2.36 -20.14 5.56
CA ARG A 64 2.85 -18.91 6.19
C ARG A 64 2.84 -17.78 5.17
N HIS A 65 2.19 -16.67 5.52
CA HIS A 65 2.10 -15.49 4.68
C HIS A 65 2.77 -14.29 5.34
N THR A 66 3.42 -13.47 4.53
CA THR A 66 3.90 -12.15 4.94
C THR A 66 2.78 -11.14 4.70
N VAL A 67 2.49 -10.31 5.69
CA VAL A 67 1.60 -9.15 5.50
C VAL A 67 2.40 -7.88 5.67
N GLU A 68 2.26 -6.98 4.70
CA GLU A 68 2.84 -5.65 4.73
C GLU A 68 1.73 -4.61 4.64
N THR A 69 1.88 -3.50 5.35
CA THR A 69 0.95 -2.37 5.25
C THR A 69 1.71 -1.11 4.91
N ALA A 70 1.10 -0.25 4.09
CA ALA A 70 1.62 1.09 3.85
C ALA A 70 1.58 1.91 5.15
N ASP A 71 2.69 2.56 5.45
CA ASP A 71 2.72 3.68 6.39
C ASP A 71 1.97 4.89 5.78
N HIS A 72 1.74 5.93 6.58
CA HIS A 72 1.16 7.20 6.11
C HIS A 72 1.93 7.87 4.95
N ALA A 73 3.17 7.41 4.72
CA ALA A 73 4.09 7.87 3.71
C ALA A 73 4.07 6.98 2.46
N GLY A 74 3.12 6.04 2.37
CA GLY A 74 2.92 5.10 1.26
C GLY A 74 3.96 3.97 1.20
N ARG A 75 4.87 3.86 2.19
CA ARG A 75 5.89 2.81 2.20
C ARG A 75 5.35 1.57 2.88
N PHE A 76 5.38 0.46 2.16
CA PHE A 76 5.07 -0.84 2.74
C PHE A 76 6.13 -1.25 3.76
N ARG A 77 5.65 -1.63 4.94
CA ARG A 77 6.45 -2.21 6.02
C ARG A 77 5.78 -3.51 6.45
N ARG A 78 6.59 -4.52 6.78
CA ARG A 78 6.09 -5.77 7.33
C ARG A 78 5.30 -5.50 8.61
N ALA A 79 4.00 -5.80 8.56
CA ALA A 79 3.11 -5.76 9.71
C ALA A 79 3.23 -7.04 10.54
N GLY A 80 3.47 -8.18 9.89
CA GLY A 80 3.69 -9.44 10.58
C GLY A 80 3.69 -10.65 9.64
N TRP A 81 3.77 -11.82 10.27
CA TRP A 81 3.55 -13.11 9.63
C TRP A 81 2.22 -13.68 10.14
N VAL A 82 1.50 -14.40 9.28
CA VAL A 82 0.29 -15.12 9.66
C VAL A 82 0.34 -16.52 9.08
N ASP A 83 0.11 -17.51 9.94
CA ASP A 83 -0.01 -18.91 9.54
C ASP A 83 -1.50 -19.21 9.29
N VAL A 84 -1.83 -19.59 8.06
CA VAL A 84 -3.19 -19.90 7.61
C VAL A 84 -3.33 -21.41 7.49
N ALA A 85 -4.27 -21.97 8.25
CA ALA A 85 -4.52 -23.40 8.26
C ALA A 85 -5.39 -23.86 7.07
N VAL A 86 -5.33 -25.15 6.76
CA VAL A 86 -6.27 -25.80 5.84
C VAL A 86 -7.70 -25.59 6.37
N PRO A 87 -8.65 -25.12 5.53
CA PRO A 87 -9.98 -24.82 6.00
C PRO A 87 -10.73 -26.11 6.39
N VAL A 88 -11.19 -26.18 7.64
CA VAL A 88 -12.03 -27.27 8.16
C VAL A 88 -13.40 -26.69 8.48
N ALA A 89 -14.47 -27.46 8.28
CA ALA A 89 -15.83 -26.99 8.59
C ALA A 89 -15.93 -26.41 10.01
N GLY A 90 -16.31 -25.14 10.13
CA GLY A 90 -16.44 -24.43 11.41
C GLY A 90 -15.18 -23.74 11.94
N SER A 91 -14.02 -23.82 11.25
CA SER A 91 -12.81 -23.10 11.67
C SER A 91 -12.96 -21.59 11.49
N LYS A 92 -12.48 -20.81 12.48
CA LYS A 92 -12.38 -19.35 12.35
C LYS A 92 -11.31 -18.99 11.31
N PRO A 93 -11.50 -17.91 10.52
CA PRO A 93 -10.47 -17.42 9.63
C PRO A 93 -9.21 -17.05 10.41
N ALA A 94 -8.06 -17.26 9.80
CA ALA A 94 -6.82 -16.69 10.31
C ALA A 94 -6.96 -15.17 10.33
N ARG A 95 -6.48 -14.52 11.39
CA ARG A 95 -6.60 -13.08 11.55
C ARG A 95 -5.26 -12.48 11.94
N LEU A 96 -4.86 -11.44 11.22
CA LEU A 96 -3.75 -10.59 11.59
C LEU A 96 -4.28 -9.22 12.01
N GLU A 97 -3.98 -8.83 13.24
CA GLU A 97 -4.18 -7.46 13.71
C GLU A 97 -2.92 -6.65 13.45
N VAL A 98 -3.05 -5.63 12.61
CA VAL A 98 -1.97 -4.70 12.32
C VAL A 98 -2.00 -3.60 13.37
N PRO A 99 -0.94 -3.45 14.18
CA PRO A 99 -0.87 -2.39 15.17
C PRO A 99 -1.05 -1.02 14.52
N ALA A 100 -1.65 -0.08 15.26
CA ALA A 100 -1.62 1.31 14.87
C ALA A 100 -0.17 1.75 14.70
N GLU A 101 0.13 2.43 13.59
CA GLU A 101 1.44 3.07 13.43
C GLU A 101 1.67 4.02 14.62
N PRO A 102 2.89 4.08 15.19
CA PRO A 102 3.21 5.07 16.20
C PRO A 102 2.78 6.45 15.72
N PRO A 103 2.16 7.27 16.59
CA PRO A 103 1.64 8.56 16.18
C PRO A 103 2.78 9.39 15.57
N GLN A 104 2.49 10.01 14.43
CA GLN A 104 3.41 10.99 13.86
C GLN A 104 3.76 12.03 14.91
N THR A 105 5.00 12.50 14.88
CA THR A 105 5.45 13.58 15.77
C THR A 105 4.57 14.82 15.57
N ARG A 106 4.33 15.56 16.66
CA ARG A 106 3.39 16.71 16.66
C ARG A 106 3.67 17.72 15.54
N ASN A 107 4.94 17.91 15.17
CA ASN A 107 5.38 18.76 14.08
C ASN A 107 4.85 18.28 12.70
N ILE A 108 4.98 17.00 12.35
CA ILE A 108 4.48 16.46 11.08
C ILE A 108 2.96 16.63 11.00
N SER A 109 2.25 16.30 12.08
CA SER A 109 0.79 16.49 12.13
C SER A 109 0.36 17.95 11.95
N ALA A 110 1.12 18.89 12.51
CA ALA A 110 0.86 20.32 12.32
C ALA A 110 1.11 20.77 10.87
N ARG A 111 2.21 20.32 10.25
CA ARG A 111 2.54 20.64 8.85
C ARG A 111 1.56 20.04 7.86
N ARG A 112 1.13 18.79 8.06
CA ARG A 112 0.08 18.17 7.26
C ARG A 112 -1.22 18.96 7.30
N ARG A 113 -1.65 19.44 8.48
CA ARG A 113 -2.84 20.32 8.57
C ARG A 113 -2.66 21.63 7.81
N GLN A 114 -1.49 22.26 7.88
CA GLN A 114 -1.20 23.46 7.09
C GLN A 114 -1.26 23.17 5.59
N LEU A 115 -0.71 22.03 5.14
CA LEU A 115 -0.80 21.59 3.75
C LEU A 115 -2.26 21.42 3.33
N THR A 116 -3.04 20.59 4.04
CA THR A 116 -4.45 20.33 3.71
C THR A 116 -5.30 21.61 3.67
N ASN A 117 -5.04 22.55 4.59
CA ASN A 117 -5.78 23.80 4.67
C ASN A 117 -5.35 24.83 3.62
N GLY A 118 -4.09 24.79 3.17
CA GLY A 118 -3.53 25.74 2.22
C GLY A 118 -3.66 25.33 0.76
N ILE A 119 -4.01 24.06 0.46
CA ILE A 119 -4.23 23.59 -0.91
C ILE A 119 -5.41 24.34 -1.55
N ASP A 120 -5.15 24.93 -2.73
CA ASP A 120 -6.20 25.45 -3.60
C ASP A 120 -6.94 24.29 -4.28
N LYS A 121 -8.03 23.84 -3.65
CA LYS A 121 -8.85 22.73 -4.13
C LYS A 121 -9.48 23.00 -5.49
N ALA A 122 -9.77 24.26 -5.83
CA ALA A 122 -10.39 24.60 -7.11
C ALA A 122 -9.38 24.45 -8.25
N ARG A 123 -8.15 24.92 -8.05
CA ARG A 123 -7.06 24.74 -9.00
C ARG A 123 -6.62 23.28 -9.10
N LEU A 124 -6.60 22.56 -7.97
CA LEU A 124 -6.33 21.12 -7.96
C LEU A 124 -7.35 20.34 -8.81
N ALA A 125 -8.65 20.60 -8.60
CA ALA A 125 -9.72 20.01 -9.39
C ALA A 125 -9.63 20.38 -10.88
N HIS A 126 -9.07 21.54 -11.22
CA HIS A 126 -8.81 21.93 -12.60
C HIS A 126 -7.72 21.05 -13.24
N CYS A 127 -6.61 20.78 -12.53
CA CYS A 127 -5.52 19.93 -13.02
C CYS A 127 -6.01 18.52 -13.43
N VAL A 128 -6.91 17.92 -12.65
CA VAL A 128 -7.37 16.54 -12.86
C VAL A 128 -8.68 16.44 -13.65
N ARG A 129 -9.24 17.56 -14.11
CA ARG A 129 -10.54 17.60 -14.80
C ARG A 129 -10.60 16.70 -16.03
N SER A 130 -9.53 16.63 -16.82
CA SER A 130 -9.47 15.78 -18.02
C SER A 130 -9.51 14.29 -17.67
N ILE A 131 -8.87 13.89 -16.57
CA ILE A 131 -8.83 12.50 -16.08
C ILE A 131 -10.21 12.10 -15.55
N ALA A 132 -10.83 12.95 -14.74
CA ALA A 132 -12.17 12.71 -14.23
C ALA A 132 -13.22 12.55 -15.36
N LYS A 133 -13.10 13.36 -16.43
CA LYS A 133 -13.97 13.23 -17.62
C LYS A 133 -13.79 11.90 -18.37
N SER A 134 -12.61 11.29 -18.29
CA SER A 134 -12.34 9.98 -18.89
C SER A 134 -12.84 8.82 -18.04
N GLY A 135 -13.48 9.08 -16.89
CA GLY A 135 -14.00 8.04 -16.00
C GLY A 135 -12.94 7.34 -15.15
N LEU A 136 -11.69 7.82 -15.18
CA LEU A 136 -10.64 7.35 -14.28
C LEU A 136 -10.88 7.96 -12.89
N THR A 137 -10.94 7.10 -11.87
CA THR A 137 -11.18 7.48 -10.48
C THR A 137 -10.14 6.84 -9.58
N GLY A 138 -9.93 7.41 -8.38
CA GLY A 138 -8.93 6.91 -7.44
C GLY A 138 -7.49 7.25 -7.82
N THR A 139 -7.29 8.27 -8.66
CA THR A 139 -5.96 8.73 -9.02
C THR A 139 -5.30 9.46 -7.87
N TYR A 140 -3.97 9.50 -7.90
CA TYR A 140 -3.22 10.03 -6.79
C TYR A 140 -1.88 10.64 -7.19
N VAL A 141 -1.40 11.48 -6.29
CA VAL A 141 0.00 11.91 -6.26
C VAL A 141 0.55 11.65 -4.88
N GLN A 142 1.70 10.98 -4.84
CA GLN A 142 2.50 10.83 -3.64
C GLN A 142 3.68 11.80 -3.74
N ILE A 143 3.79 12.67 -2.75
CA ILE A 143 4.87 13.65 -2.64
C ILE A 143 5.76 13.38 -1.44
N GLU A 144 6.99 13.88 -1.51
CA GLU A 144 7.86 14.12 -0.37
C GLU A 144 8.11 15.62 -0.27
N ILE A 145 7.89 16.17 0.92
CA ILE A 145 8.01 17.61 1.18
C ILE A 145 8.81 17.85 2.46
N ALA A 146 9.69 18.85 2.42
CA ALA A 146 10.37 19.39 3.59
C ALA A 146 10.00 20.85 3.78
N VAL A 147 9.62 21.20 5.01
CA VAL A 147 9.32 22.57 5.43
C VAL A 147 10.21 22.91 6.60
N ASP A 148 10.92 24.04 6.51
CA ASP A 148 11.79 24.52 7.58
C ASP A 148 11.03 25.22 8.71
N ALA A 149 11.76 25.77 9.69
CA ALA A 149 11.14 26.39 10.85
C ALA A 149 10.44 27.72 10.51
N GLN A 150 10.86 28.40 9.44
CA GLN A 150 10.34 29.65 8.95
C GLN A 150 9.10 29.45 8.06
N GLY A 151 8.83 28.20 7.66
CA GLY A 151 7.73 27.85 6.76
C GLY A 151 8.13 27.84 5.28
N ALA A 152 9.43 27.94 4.96
CA ALA A 152 9.88 27.79 3.59
C ALA A 152 9.94 26.29 3.21
N VAL A 153 9.49 26.00 1.98
CA VAL A 153 9.57 24.65 1.41
C VAL A 153 11.00 24.43 0.91
N GLY A 154 11.73 23.54 1.57
CA GLY A 154 13.10 23.19 1.16
C GLY A 154 13.12 22.33 -0.10
N PHE A 155 12.18 21.37 -0.20
CA PHE A 155 11.95 20.62 -1.43
C PHE A 155 10.51 20.10 -1.49
N LEU A 156 10.06 19.82 -2.71
CA LEU A 156 8.78 19.18 -3.03
C LEU A 156 8.99 18.26 -4.24
N ASN A 157 9.00 16.95 -3.99
CA ASN A 157 9.22 15.93 -5.02
C ASN A 157 7.97 15.08 -5.19
N VAL A 158 7.59 14.78 -6.43
CA VAL A 158 6.61 13.71 -6.72
C VAL A 158 7.39 12.40 -6.73
N ILE A 159 7.03 11.47 -5.85
CA ILE A 159 7.73 10.18 -5.68
C ILE A 159 6.98 9.02 -6.32
N ASP A 160 5.66 9.11 -6.43
CA ASP A 160 4.82 8.11 -7.11
C ASP A 160 3.51 8.75 -7.59
N THR A 161 2.99 8.31 -8.73
CA THR A 161 1.72 8.78 -9.30
C THR A 161 1.26 7.94 -10.49
N ASP A 162 -0.04 7.80 -10.66
CA ASP A 162 -0.69 7.24 -11.85
C ASP A 162 -1.12 8.31 -12.88
N LEU A 163 -0.78 9.58 -12.63
CA LEU A 163 -1.13 10.71 -13.49
C LEU A 163 -0.15 10.85 -14.66
N PRO A 164 -0.61 11.32 -15.83
CA PRO A 164 0.27 11.81 -16.88
C PRO A 164 1.18 12.93 -16.37
N SER A 165 2.40 13.02 -16.91
CA SER A 165 3.44 13.97 -16.46
C SER A 165 2.98 15.44 -16.46
N SER A 166 2.14 15.83 -17.43
CA SER A 166 1.56 17.18 -17.50
C SER A 166 0.59 17.45 -16.34
N THR A 167 -0.26 16.48 -16.00
CA THR A 167 -1.17 16.59 -14.86
C THR A 167 -0.42 16.56 -13.53
N ALA A 168 0.55 15.65 -13.37
CA ALA A 168 1.41 15.60 -12.19
C ALA A 168 2.18 16.91 -11.97
N SER A 169 2.65 17.54 -13.05
CA SER A 169 3.32 18.85 -12.99
C SER A 169 2.37 19.96 -12.52
N CYS A 170 1.14 20.01 -13.06
CA CYS A 170 0.10 20.95 -12.62
C CYS A 170 -0.23 20.78 -11.14
N VAL A 171 -0.42 19.53 -10.68
CA VAL A 171 -0.66 19.22 -9.26
C VAL A 171 0.51 19.69 -8.40
N ARG A 172 1.75 19.39 -8.80
CA ARG A 172 2.95 19.83 -8.07
C ARG A 172 3.02 21.35 -7.93
N GLU A 173 2.66 22.11 -8.96
CA GLU A 173 2.61 23.58 -8.88
C GLU A 173 1.57 24.07 -7.86
N VAL A 174 0.39 23.47 -7.83
CA VAL A 174 -0.63 23.80 -6.82
C VAL A 174 -0.12 23.53 -5.40
N LEU A 175 0.61 22.44 -5.21
CA LEU A 175 1.19 22.09 -3.91
C LEU A 175 2.37 23.01 -3.53
N ALA A 176 3.14 23.48 -4.51
CA ALA A 176 4.25 24.40 -4.28
C ALA A 176 3.79 25.80 -3.84
N ASP A 177 2.58 26.22 -4.24
CA ASP A 177 1.99 27.51 -3.87
C ASP A 177 1.43 27.55 -2.45
N VAL A 178 1.41 26.40 -1.75
CA VAL A 178 0.94 26.31 -0.37
C VAL A 178 1.88 27.08 0.56
N ARG A 179 1.30 28.01 1.33
CA ARG A 179 2.05 28.80 2.31
C ARG A 179 2.01 28.14 3.68
N PHE A 180 3.20 27.83 4.21
CA PHE A 180 3.36 27.37 5.58
C PHE A 180 3.72 28.55 6.49
N GLY A 181 3.11 28.61 7.68
CA GLY A 181 3.52 29.57 8.70
C GLY A 181 4.80 29.13 9.42
N ALA A 182 5.35 29.99 10.27
CA ALA A 182 6.44 29.59 11.18
C ALA A 182 5.99 28.44 12.11
N GLY A 183 6.92 27.56 12.48
CA GLY A 183 6.66 26.40 13.35
C GLY A 183 7.82 25.40 13.33
N ASP A 184 7.65 24.20 13.88
CA ASP A 184 8.70 23.19 13.85
C ASP A 184 8.98 22.70 12.42
N ALA A 185 10.26 22.51 12.09
CA ALA A 185 10.64 21.91 10.81
C ALA A 185 10.14 20.45 10.72
N ALA A 186 9.77 20.03 9.52
CA ALA A 186 9.38 18.64 9.27
C ALA A 186 9.63 18.24 7.82
N THR A 187 10.00 16.98 7.64
CA THR A 187 10.04 16.30 6.34
C THR A 187 9.11 15.11 6.41
N TRP A 188 8.19 15.00 5.46
CA TRP A 188 7.24 13.89 5.40
C TRP A 188 6.85 13.55 3.97
N ARG A 189 6.22 12.39 3.81
CA ARG A 189 5.58 12.00 2.55
C ARG A 189 4.07 12.05 2.73
N GLU A 190 3.39 12.50 1.68
CA GLU A 190 1.95 12.66 1.65
C GLU A 190 1.38 12.03 0.39
N ARG A 191 0.38 11.17 0.55
CA ARG A 191 -0.48 10.75 -0.56
C ARG A 191 -1.69 11.68 -0.60
N ILE A 192 -1.94 12.25 -1.78
CA ILE A 192 -3.10 13.09 -2.05
C ILE A 192 -3.95 12.36 -3.07
N ASP A 193 -5.14 11.96 -2.65
CA ASP A 193 -6.16 11.41 -3.54
C ASP A 193 -6.87 12.56 -4.28
N LEU A 194 -7.09 12.38 -5.59
CA LEU A 194 -7.52 13.44 -6.51
C LEU A 194 -8.87 13.15 -7.19
#